data_AF-A0AAE9YPS0-F1
#
_entry.id   AF-A0AAE9YPS0-F1
#
_cell.length_a   1.000
_cell.length_b   1.000
_cell.length_c   1.000
_cell.angle_alpha   90.00
_cell.angle_beta   90.00
_cell.angle_gamma   90.00
#
_symmetry.space_group_name_H-M   'P 1'
#
loop_
_entity.id
_entity.type
_entity.pdbx_description
1 polymer ?
#
loop_
_entity_poly.entity_id
_entity_poly.type
_entity_poly.pdbx_seq_one_letter_code
_entity_poly.pdbx_strand_id
1 'polypeptide(L)'
;MKGMNMKGKATKGLITAAALTLASSNAFAGMMTVSDSFGSQGSTTDVPVGALTETLTVAGFDTSLGILTGVSISVFGQMDSEGSSKNVSAADGRAEVSILLGSNWSVTTAAADDYIFGNGGAVLADDQSSAAGNFDLTPGEIFTYDLSSGEQSGAMTGVDLSAFTTGSMVDFVFSALALTYINNDVESGTGTFENTFQTGSWGKVEVTYTYSSEVPEPASIAILALGLVGLSLRNKQKQV
;
A
#
# COMPACT_ATOMS: atom_id res chain seq x y z
N MET A 1 -12.45 -25.05 -82.66
CA MET A 1 -11.91 -24.07 -81.69
C MET A 1 -12.33 -24.48 -80.28
N LYS A 2 -11.35 -24.56 -79.37
CA LYS A 2 -11.43 -24.47 -77.88
C LYS A 2 -12.63 -25.12 -77.16
N GLY A 3 -12.48 -26.05 -76.23
CA GLY A 3 -11.30 -26.56 -75.55
C GLY A 3 -11.76 -27.51 -74.43
N MET A 4 -10.98 -28.55 -74.23
CA MET A 4 -11.02 -29.51 -73.12
C MET A 4 -10.84 -28.78 -71.77
N ASN A 5 -11.54 -29.15 -70.70
CA ASN A 5 -10.83 -29.40 -69.44
C ASN A 5 -11.60 -30.23 -68.40
N MET A 6 -10.79 -31.03 -67.71
CA MET A 6 -11.11 -32.07 -66.75
C MET A 6 -11.43 -31.53 -65.35
N LYS A 7 -12.18 -32.36 -64.61
CA LYS A 7 -12.11 -32.66 -63.16
C LYS A 7 -11.48 -31.62 -62.21
N GLY A 8 -12.22 -31.33 -61.15
CA GLY A 8 -11.65 -31.21 -59.80
C GLY A 8 -12.18 -30.03 -58.98
N LYS A 9 -12.83 -30.33 -57.85
CA LYS A 9 -12.29 -30.01 -56.51
C LYS A 9 -13.33 -30.33 -55.44
N ALA A 10 -13.12 -31.49 -54.82
CA ALA A 10 -13.47 -31.72 -53.42
C ALA A 10 -12.69 -30.70 -52.57
N THR A 11 -13.34 -29.66 -52.06
CA THR A 11 -12.89 -28.89 -50.87
C THR A 11 -13.92 -27.82 -50.52
N LYS A 12 -15.06 -28.20 -49.92
CA LYS A 12 -15.94 -27.25 -49.22
C LYS A 12 -16.05 -27.51 -47.72
N GLY A 13 -15.19 -28.38 -47.16
CA GLY A 13 -15.36 -28.88 -45.79
C GLY A 13 -14.31 -28.49 -44.76
N LEU A 14 -13.26 -27.72 -45.09
CA LEU A 14 -12.05 -27.70 -44.25
C LEU A 14 -11.57 -26.35 -43.73
N ILE A 15 -12.27 -25.23 -43.95
CA ILE A 15 -11.75 -23.91 -43.52
C ILE A 15 -12.37 -23.40 -42.20
N THR A 16 -13.47 -23.96 -41.71
CA THR A 16 -14.14 -23.40 -40.52
C THR A 16 -13.69 -23.97 -39.16
N ALA A 17 -12.67 -24.85 -39.13
CA ALA A 17 -12.18 -25.44 -37.88
C ALA A 17 -10.94 -24.76 -37.29
N ALA A 18 -10.19 -23.97 -38.08
CA ALA A 18 -8.95 -23.35 -37.63
C ALA A 18 -9.15 -21.98 -36.94
N ALA A 19 -10.35 -21.40 -37.00
CA ALA A 19 -10.64 -20.09 -36.40
C ALA A 19 -11.22 -20.16 -34.98
N LEU A 20 -11.54 -21.36 -34.45
CA LEU A 20 -12.07 -21.52 -33.08
C LEU A 20 -11.03 -22.00 -32.06
N THR A 21 -9.80 -22.32 -32.46
CA THR A 21 -8.74 -22.75 -31.51
C THR A 21 -7.91 -21.58 -30.97
N LEU A 22 -8.24 -20.34 -31.33
CA LEU A 22 -7.50 -19.14 -30.89
C LEU A 22 -8.22 -18.33 -29.79
N ALA A 23 -9.35 -18.81 -29.26
CA ALA A 23 -10.23 -17.99 -28.42
C ALA A 23 -10.37 -18.43 -26.96
N SER A 24 -9.52 -19.31 -26.43
CA SER A 24 -9.69 -19.77 -25.03
C SER A 24 -8.38 -19.90 -24.26
N SER A 25 -7.52 -18.89 -24.33
CA SER A 25 -6.44 -18.68 -23.36
C SER A 25 -6.60 -17.34 -22.66
N ASN A 26 -7.80 -17.08 -22.12
CA ASN A 26 -7.90 -16.10 -21.05
C ASN A 26 -7.49 -16.82 -19.77
N ALA A 27 -6.18 -16.87 -19.49
CA ALA A 27 -5.73 -17.15 -18.14
C ALA A 27 -6.28 -16.01 -17.27
N PHE A 28 -7.34 -16.28 -16.50
CA PHE A 28 -7.80 -15.31 -15.53
C PHE A 28 -6.69 -15.12 -14.50
N ALA A 29 -6.20 -13.89 -14.37
CA ALA A 29 -5.23 -13.55 -13.35
C ALA A 29 -5.95 -13.53 -11.99
N GLY A 30 -5.58 -14.45 -11.11
CA GLY A 30 -5.96 -14.40 -9.71
C GLY A 30 -5.20 -13.29 -9.00
N MET A 31 -5.83 -12.68 -7.99
CA MET A 31 -5.18 -11.71 -7.10
C MET A 31 -5.39 -12.12 -5.65
N MET A 32 -4.34 -12.01 -4.85
CA MET A 32 -4.37 -12.26 -3.40
C MET A 32 -3.62 -11.14 -2.70
N THR A 33 -4.22 -10.53 -1.69
CA THR A 33 -3.58 -9.51 -0.86
C THR A 33 -3.31 -10.09 0.53
N VAL A 34 -2.10 -9.87 1.02
CA VAL A 34 -1.67 -10.16 2.38
C VAL A 34 -1.12 -8.89 3.00
N SER A 35 -1.28 -8.75 4.32
CA SER A 35 -0.89 -7.52 5.01
C SER A 35 -0.38 -7.81 6.40
N ASP A 36 0.46 -6.92 6.90
CA ASP A 36 0.93 -6.88 8.28
C ASP A 36 0.99 -5.41 8.75
N SER A 37 0.95 -5.18 10.06
CA SER A 37 0.94 -3.82 10.63
C SER A 37 1.45 -3.79 12.08
N PHE A 38 2.03 -2.65 12.48
CA PHE A 38 2.37 -2.34 13.87
C PHE A 38 1.58 -1.12 14.36
N GLY A 39 1.38 -1.07 15.68
CA GLY A 39 0.64 -0.01 16.34
C GLY A 39 -0.84 0.05 15.95
N SER A 40 -1.51 1.11 16.39
CA SER A 40 -2.90 1.43 16.02
C SER A 40 -2.94 2.78 15.32
N GLN A 41 -3.63 2.84 14.19
CA GLN A 41 -3.80 4.08 13.44
C GLN A 41 -4.48 5.15 14.31
N GLY A 42 -3.92 6.36 14.35
CA GLY A 42 -4.41 7.44 15.23
C GLY A 42 -3.91 7.39 16.67
N SER A 43 -3.16 6.35 17.07
CA SER A 43 -2.71 6.20 18.46
C SER A 43 -1.41 6.95 18.71
N THR A 44 -1.42 7.78 19.76
CA THR A 44 -0.26 8.53 20.24
C THR A 44 0.58 7.74 21.26
N THR A 45 0.17 6.51 21.62
CA THR A 45 0.78 5.72 22.71
C THR A 45 1.18 4.28 22.37
N ASP A 46 0.62 3.68 21.31
CA ASP A 46 0.80 2.24 21.05
C ASP A 46 2.25 1.88 20.72
N VAL A 47 2.86 2.62 19.80
CA VAL A 47 4.27 2.49 19.43
C VAL A 47 4.91 3.86 19.57
N PRO A 48 5.60 4.13 20.69
CA PRO A 48 6.21 5.43 20.94
C PRO A 48 7.22 5.82 19.88
N VAL A 49 7.13 7.07 19.43
CA VAL A 49 8.02 7.64 18.42
C VAL A 49 9.30 8.16 19.06
N GLY A 50 10.42 7.82 18.43
CA GLY A 50 11.77 8.18 18.81
C GLY A 50 12.70 7.73 17.68
N ALA A 51 13.62 6.81 17.96
CA ALA A 51 14.32 6.05 16.91
C ALA A 51 13.47 4.82 16.53
N LEU A 52 12.45 5.04 15.70
CA LEU A 52 11.56 3.99 15.20
C LEU A 52 12.37 2.96 14.41
N THR A 53 12.19 1.68 14.73
CA THR A 53 12.70 0.55 13.96
C THR A 53 11.75 -0.62 14.17
N GLU A 54 10.76 -0.73 13.28
CA GLU A 54 9.75 -1.78 13.30
C GLU A 54 9.87 -2.64 12.05
N THR A 55 9.76 -3.96 12.21
CA THR A 55 9.83 -4.91 11.10
C THR A 55 8.49 -5.59 10.94
N LEU A 56 7.91 -5.48 9.75
CA LEU A 56 6.74 -6.23 9.33
C LEU A 56 7.18 -7.36 8.41
N THR A 57 6.57 -8.54 8.57
CA THR A 57 6.97 -9.74 7.83
C THR A 57 5.78 -10.31 7.10
N VAL A 58 5.93 -10.46 5.78
CA VAL A 58 4.89 -11.01 4.91
C VAL A 58 5.37 -12.32 4.29
N ALA A 59 4.52 -13.35 4.31
CA ALA A 59 4.80 -14.60 3.65
C ALA A 59 4.75 -14.45 2.13
N GLY A 60 5.73 -15.04 1.43
CA GLY A 60 5.77 -15.14 -0.02
C GLY A 60 4.59 -15.94 -0.61
N PHE A 61 4.42 -15.85 -1.93
CA PHE A 61 3.32 -16.46 -2.66
C PHE A 61 3.33 -18.00 -2.59
N ASP A 62 2.16 -18.59 -2.35
CA ASP A 62 1.95 -20.04 -2.41
C ASP A 62 1.81 -20.51 -3.87
N THR A 63 2.84 -21.19 -4.36
CA THR A 63 2.93 -21.71 -5.74
C THR A 63 1.92 -22.83 -6.01
N SER A 64 1.27 -23.40 -4.99
CA SER A 64 0.16 -24.32 -5.22
C SER A 64 -1.07 -23.62 -5.83
N LEU A 65 -1.16 -22.29 -5.74
CA LEU A 65 -2.24 -21.48 -6.31
C LEU A 65 -2.04 -21.17 -7.82
N GLY A 66 -0.81 -21.29 -8.33
CA GLY A 66 -0.48 -21.03 -9.73
C GLY A 66 0.93 -20.46 -9.91
N ILE A 67 1.14 -19.76 -11.01
CA ILE A 67 2.41 -19.11 -11.34
C ILE A 67 2.30 -17.62 -11.00
N LEU A 68 3.18 -17.12 -10.14
CA LEU A 68 3.28 -15.69 -9.81
C LEU A 68 3.68 -14.90 -11.06
N THR A 69 2.87 -13.90 -11.42
CA THR A 69 3.09 -13.04 -12.59
C THR A 69 3.31 -11.58 -12.24
N GLY A 70 2.97 -11.17 -11.01
CA GLY A 70 3.19 -9.80 -10.54
C GLY A 70 3.08 -9.67 -9.03
N VAL A 71 3.76 -8.67 -8.49
CA VAL A 71 3.69 -8.27 -7.09
C VAL A 71 3.50 -6.76 -7.04
N SER A 72 2.57 -6.29 -6.22
CA SER A 72 2.40 -4.86 -5.91
C SER A 72 2.48 -4.68 -4.41
N ILE A 73 3.30 -3.73 -3.97
CA ILE A 73 3.54 -3.47 -2.55
C ILE A 73 3.06 -2.06 -2.26
N SER A 74 2.08 -1.94 -1.37
CA SER A 74 1.59 -0.67 -0.83
C SER A 74 2.05 -0.54 0.61
N VAL A 75 2.63 0.60 0.95
CA VAL A 75 3.06 0.92 2.31
C VAL A 75 2.28 2.10 2.84
N PHE A 76 1.99 2.07 4.13
CA PHE A 76 1.20 3.07 4.83
C PHE A 76 1.90 3.43 6.14
N GLY A 77 1.78 4.68 6.55
CA GLY A 77 2.37 5.16 7.77
C GLY A 77 1.63 6.37 8.32
N GLN A 78 1.67 6.54 9.63
CA GLN A 78 1.13 7.71 10.33
C GLN A 78 1.94 7.99 11.60
N MET A 79 2.12 9.27 11.92
CA MET A 79 2.66 9.73 13.19
C MET A 79 1.75 10.79 13.79
N ASP A 80 1.34 10.57 15.03
CA ASP A 80 0.43 11.46 15.75
C ASP A 80 1.04 11.85 17.10
N SER A 81 0.76 13.06 17.55
CA SER A 81 1.19 13.56 18.86
C SER A 81 0.06 14.32 19.53
N GLU A 82 -0.19 14.01 20.79
CA GLU A 82 -1.10 14.79 21.63
C GLU A 82 -0.36 15.27 22.86
N GLY A 83 -0.80 16.41 23.38
CA GLY A 83 -0.15 16.99 24.53
C GLY A 83 -0.72 18.32 24.95
N SER A 84 -0.02 18.91 25.90
CA SER A 84 -0.36 20.22 26.43
C SER A 84 0.87 21.00 26.87
N SER A 85 0.72 22.31 26.82
CA SER A 85 1.67 23.27 27.37
C SER A 85 0.93 24.24 28.27
N LYS A 86 1.25 24.23 29.56
CA LYS A 86 0.65 25.15 30.54
C LYS A 86 1.62 26.28 30.84
N ASN A 87 1.16 27.51 30.69
CA ASN A 87 1.91 28.67 31.13
C ASN A 87 1.83 28.78 32.67
N VAL A 88 2.94 28.59 33.37
CA VAL A 88 3.04 28.82 34.83
C VAL A 88 3.90 30.04 35.16
N SER A 89 4.22 30.84 34.15
CA SER A 89 4.89 32.13 34.26
C SER A 89 3.95 33.18 34.87
N ALA A 90 4.53 34.32 35.26
CA ALA A 90 3.76 35.49 35.67
C ALA A 90 3.31 36.39 34.49
N ALA A 91 3.94 36.21 33.32
CA ALA A 91 3.63 36.94 32.08
C ALA A 91 2.89 36.05 31.09
N ASP A 92 2.22 36.68 30.13
CA ASP A 92 1.56 35.98 29.02
C ASP A 92 2.61 35.30 28.13
N GLY A 93 2.19 34.18 27.55
CA GLY A 93 3.06 33.27 26.84
C GLY A 93 2.54 32.86 25.47
N ARG A 94 3.36 32.08 24.79
CA ARG A 94 3.02 31.38 23.56
C ARG A 94 3.64 29.99 23.60
N ALA A 95 2.91 29.00 23.11
CA ALA A 95 3.42 27.66 22.88
C ALA A 95 3.29 27.32 21.39
N GLU A 96 4.30 26.69 20.84
CA GLU A 96 4.32 26.13 19.49
C GLU A 96 4.81 24.70 19.58
N VAL A 97 4.16 23.81 18.85
CA VAL A 97 4.50 22.40 18.82
C VAL A 97 4.66 21.94 17.37
N SER A 98 5.60 21.03 17.14
CA SER A 98 5.74 20.37 15.85
C SER A 98 6.28 18.95 15.99
N ILE A 99 5.94 18.10 15.02
CA ILE A 99 6.59 16.81 14.78
C ILE A 99 7.62 17.02 13.66
N LEU A 100 8.91 16.97 14.02
CA LEU A 100 10.02 17.11 13.08
C LEU A 100 10.65 15.74 12.80
N LEU A 101 10.87 15.43 11.53
CA LEU A 101 11.70 14.30 11.12
C LEU A 101 13.18 14.62 11.34
N GLY A 102 13.83 13.93 12.28
CA GLY A 102 15.28 13.93 12.46
C GLY A 102 16.03 13.07 11.44
N SER A 103 15.37 12.11 10.80
CA SER A 103 15.89 11.32 9.68
C SER A 103 14.78 11.10 8.64
N ASN A 104 15.13 10.49 7.50
CA ASN A 104 14.10 10.01 6.59
C ASN A 104 13.17 9.04 7.34
N TRP A 105 11.87 9.19 7.08
CA TRP A 105 10.86 8.22 7.45
C TRP A 105 10.62 7.32 6.25
N SER A 106 11.04 6.06 6.36
CA SER A 106 11.15 5.16 5.22
C SER A 106 10.82 3.71 5.54
N VAL A 107 10.48 2.96 4.50
CA VAL A 107 10.36 1.51 4.49
C VAL A 107 11.43 0.95 3.57
N THR A 108 12.25 0.06 4.09
CA THR A 108 13.26 -0.66 3.29
C THR A 108 12.97 -2.15 3.26
N THR A 109 13.34 -2.80 2.16
CA THR A 109 13.23 -4.25 2.00
C THR A 109 14.28 -4.72 0.99
N ALA A 110 14.68 -5.98 1.06
CA ALA A 110 15.55 -6.57 0.04
C ALA A 110 14.82 -6.85 -1.29
N ALA A 111 13.48 -6.76 -1.30
CA ALA A 111 12.62 -7.20 -2.40
C ALA A 111 12.14 -6.07 -3.34
N ALA A 112 12.47 -4.81 -3.06
CA ALA A 112 12.02 -3.63 -3.79
C ALA A 112 12.93 -2.43 -3.49
N ASP A 113 12.77 -1.33 -4.24
CA ASP A 113 13.41 -0.06 -3.93
C ASP A 113 12.82 0.55 -2.65
N ASP A 114 13.64 1.24 -1.86
CA ASP A 114 13.20 1.92 -0.64
C ASP A 114 12.08 2.94 -0.91
N TYR A 115 11.12 3.01 0.01
CA TYR A 115 10.07 4.03 -0.01
C TYR A 115 10.29 5.05 1.11
N ILE A 116 10.19 6.34 0.78
CA ILE A 116 10.38 7.44 1.73
C ILE A 116 9.07 8.22 1.83
N PHE A 117 8.42 8.19 3.01
CA PHE A 117 7.25 9.01 3.31
C PHE A 117 7.61 10.48 3.44
N GLY A 118 8.74 10.77 4.09
CA GLY A 118 9.22 12.13 4.33
C GLY A 118 10.73 12.16 4.56
N ASN A 119 11.37 13.26 4.14
CA ASN A 119 12.81 13.45 4.29
C ASN A 119 13.14 14.02 5.67
N GLY A 120 14.35 13.69 6.18
CA GLY A 120 14.89 14.33 7.37
C GLY A 120 14.93 15.85 7.23
N GLY A 121 14.55 16.55 8.30
CA GLY A 121 14.37 17.99 8.38
C GLY A 121 12.96 18.48 8.05
N ALA A 122 12.05 17.62 7.60
CA ALA A 122 10.67 18.01 7.32
C ALA A 122 9.82 18.08 8.61
N VAL A 123 8.98 19.12 8.70
CA VAL A 123 7.90 19.20 9.68
C VAL A 123 6.70 18.43 9.13
N LEU A 124 6.23 17.43 9.87
CA LEU A 124 5.07 16.61 9.49
C LEU A 124 3.74 17.27 9.85
N ALA A 125 3.70 17.87 11.04
CA ALA A 125 2.54 18.56 11.59
C ALA A 125 3.02 19.58 12.63
N ASP A 126 2.30 20.69 12.74
CA ASP A 126 2.55 21.76 13.70
C ASP A 126 1.25 22.41 14.19
N ASP A 127 1.31 23.03 15.36
CA ASP A 127 0.24 23.84 15.93
C ASP A 127 0.83 24.89 16.88
N GLN A 128 0.09 25.96 17.14
CA GLN A 128 0.51 27.06 18.00
C GLN A 128 -0.67 27.67 18.75
N SER A 129 -0.43 28.06 20.01
CA SER A 129 -1.46 28.73 20.83
C SER A 129 -1.86 30.10 20.28
N SER A 130 -0.92 30.79 19.61
CA SER A 130 -1.08 32.12 19.03
C SER A 130 -0.07 32.31 17.90
N ALA A 131 -0.34 33.26 17.00
CA ALA A 131 0.60 33.60 15.92
C ALA A 131 1.92 34.16 16.49
N ALA A 132 3.02 33.99 15.76
CA ALA A 132 4.32 34.53 16.16
C ALA A 132 4.24 36.04 16.44
N GLY A 133 4.75 36.45 17.61
CA GLY A 133 4.69 37.83 18.08
C GLY A 133 3.47 38.17 18.94
N ASN A 134 2.49 37.27 19.06
CA ASN A 134 1.36 37.39 19.98
C ASN A 134 1.54 36.44 21.17
N PHE A 135 1.21 36.92 22.36
CA PHE A 135 1.30 36.18 23.62
C PHE A 135 -0.09 36.12 24.26
N ASP A 136 -0.89 35.15 23.82
CA ASP A 136 -2.29 35.05 24.22
C ASP A 136 -2.52 33.97 25.30
N LEU A 137 -1.49 33.18 25.63
CA LEU A 137 -1.57 32.13 26.63
C LEU A 137 -1.32 32.72 28.02
N THR A 138 -2.40 33.09 28.70
CA THR A 138 -2.35 33.79 30.00
C THR A 138 -1.80 32.90 31.14
N PRO A 139 -1.30 33.47 32.25
CA PRO A 139 -0.86 32.69 33.41
C PRO A 139 -1.90 31.69 33.91
N GLY A 140 -1.52 30.42 33.95
CA GLY A 140 -2.36 29.29 34.34
C GLY A 140 -3.13 28.63 33.20
N GLU A 141 -3.14 29.24 32.00
CA GLU A 141 -3.81 28.72 30.82
C GLU A 141 -3.05 27.54 30.21
N ILE A 142 -3.80 26.65 29.56
CA ILE A 142 -3.30 25.42 28.96
C ILE A 142 -3.61 25.46 27.47
N PHE A 143 -2.57 25.41 26.66
CA PHE A 143 -2.67 25.08 25.25
C PHE A 143 -2.68 23.56 25.11
N THR A 144 -3.72 23.01 24.50
CA THR A 144 -3.83 21.57 24.18
C THR A 144 -3.80 21.38 22.68
N TYR A 145 -3.10 20.37 22.21
CA TYR A 145 -2.97 20.08 20.79
C TYR A 145 -3.20 18.60 20.50
N ASP A 146 -3.58 18.34 19.24
CA ASP A 146 -3.71 17.03 18.63
C ASP A 146 -3.16 17.13 17.20
N LEU A 147 -1.89 16.72 17.05
CA LEU A 147 -1.17 16.75 15.79
C LEU A 147 -1.26 15.41 15.10
N SER A 148 -1.56 15.43 13.81
CA SER A 148 -1.52 14.24 12.96
C SER A 148 -0.78 14.53 11.66
N SER A 149 0.11 13.63 11.25
CA SER A 149 0.65 13.65 9.89
C SER A 149 -0.41 13.32 8.83
N GLY A 150 -1.58 12.83 9.24
CA GLY A 150 -2.48 12.06 8.40
C GLY A 150 -1.89 10.72 7.97
N GLU A 151 -2.72 9.86 7.38
CA GLU A 151 -2.24 8.65 6.73
C GLU A 151 -1.42 9.02 5.48
N GLN A 152 -0.15 8.63 5.49
CA GLN A 152 0.73 8.68 4.34
C GLN A 152 0.77 7.30 3.69
N SER A 153 0.69 7.24 2.36
CA SER A 153 0.73 5.96 1.65
C SER A 153 1.41 6.08 0.28
N GLY A 154 1.89 4.95 -0.22
CA GLY A 154 2.46 4.86 -1.56
C GLY A 154 2.81 3.43 -1.97
N ALA A 155 3.18 3.27 -3.23
CA ALA A 155 3.59 1.99 -3.79
C ALA A 155 5.12 1.92 -3.93
N MET A 156 5.72 0.81 -3.52
CA MET A 156 7.15 0.55 -3.75
C MET A 156 7.40 0.16 -5.21
N THR A 157 8.56 0.54 -5.75
CA THR A 157 8.99 0.23 -7.13
C THR A 157 10.12 -0.78 -7.16
N GLY A 158 10.53 -1.21 -8.35
CA GLY A 158 11.69 -2.10 -8.49
C GLY A 158 11.50 -3.50 -7.89
N VAL A 159 10.25 -3.97 -7.82
CA VAL A 159 9.91 -5.22 -7.11
C VAL A 159 10.57 -6.45 -7.77
N ASP A 160 11.33 -7.20 -6.98
CA ASP A 160 11.91 -8.49 -7.35
C ASP A 160 10.92 -9.62 -7.05
N LEU A 161 10.27 -10.15 -8.10
CA LEU A 161 9.33 -11.25 -7.98
C LEU A 161 9.95 -12.51 -7.35
N SER A 162 11.26 -12.72 -7.50
CA SER A 162 11.92 -13.92 -7.00
C SER A 162 11.98 -13.97 -5.46
N ALA A 163 11.94 -12.81 -4.80
CA ALA A 163 11.88 -12.68 -3.35
C ALA A 163 10.56 -13.20 -2.75
N PHE A 164 9.47 -13.24 -3.54
CA PHE A 164 8.12 -13.61 -3.11
C PHE A 164 7.72 -15.04 -3.48
N THR A 165 8.66 -15.97 -3.55
CA THR A 165 8.38 -17.39 -3.82
C THR A 165 8.05 -18.18 -2.55
N THR A 166 7.45 -19.37 -2.70
CA THR A 166 6.96 -20.17 -1.56
C THR A 166 8.05 -20.52 -0.57
N GLY A 167 7.78 -20.28 0.72
CA GLY A 167 8.71 -20.55 1.81
C GLY A 167 9.63 -19.38 2.17
N SER A 168 9.60 -18.30 1.40
CA SER A 168 10.31 -17.05 1.71
C SER A 168 9.44 -16.15 2.59
N MET A 169 10.04 -15.59 3.63
CA MET A 169 9.49 -14.46 4.37
C MET A 169 10.14 -13.19 3.85
N VAL A 170 9.35 -12.15 3.62
CA VAL A 170 9.84 -10.85 3.16
C VAL A 170 9.62 -9.83 4.27
N ASP A 171 10.74 -9.26 4.73
CA ASP A 171 10.75 -8.26 5.79
C ASP A 171 10.70 -6.85 5.19
N PHE A 172 9.94 -5.99 5.85
CA PHE A 172 9.79 -4.57 5.57
C PHE A 172 10.15 -3.79 6.83
N VAL A 173 11.24 -3.04 6.79
CA VAL A 173 11.76 -2.32 7.94
C VAL A 173 11.34 -0.86 7.87
N PHE A 174 10.44 -0.46 8.76
CA PHE A 174 10.06 0.92 8.99
C PHE A 174 11.09 1.58 9.89
N SER A 175 11.65 2.69 9.40
CA SER A 175 12.68 3.44 10.12
C SER A 175 12.37 4.93 10.07
N ALA A 176 12.54 5.59 11.22
CA ALA A 176 12.48 7.03 11.33
C ALA A 176 13.13 7.50 12.65
N LEU A 177 13.65 8.72 12.64
CA LEU A 177 13.83 9.51 13.83
C LEU A 177 12.80 10.63 13.76
N ALA A 178 11.84 10.66 14.67
CA ALA A 178 10.88 11.76 14.78
C ALA A 178 10.94 12.36 16.19
N LEU A 179 10.85 13.68 16.23
CA LEU A 179 11.09 14.50 17.41
C LEU A 179 9.92 15.45 17.57
N THR A 180 9.25 15.39 18.72
CA THR A 180 8.26 16.39 19.08
C THR A 180 8.97 17.56 19.75
N TYR A 181 8.91 18.72 19.10
CA TYR A 181 9.46 19.96 19.62
C TYR A 181 8.33 20.80 20.18
N ILE A 182 8.47 21.22 21.43
CA ILE A 182 7.64 22.28 22.02
C ILE A 182 8.55 23.48 22.26
N ASN A 183 8.23 24.60 21.65
CA ASN A 183 8.85 25.89 21.91
C ASN A 183 7.91 26.74 22.75
N ASN A 184 8.43 27.36 23.80
CA ASN A 184 7.68 28.22 24.68
C ASN A 184 8.35 29.58 24.79
N ASP A 185 7.58 30.62 24.50
CA ASP A 185 8.01 32.02 24.57
C ASP A 185 7.16 32.76 25.61
N VAL A 186 7.73 33.76 26.28
CA VAL A 186 7.00 34.71 27.13
C VAL A 186 7.22 36.13 26.65
N GLU A 187 6.21 36.98 26.85
CA GLU A 187 6.29 38.39 26.48
C GLU A 187 7.42 39.11 27.22
N SER A 188 7.63 38.77 28.50
CA SER A 188 8.69 39.38 29.32
C SER A 188 9.08 38.55 30.53
N GLY A 189 10.27 38.84 31.06
CA GLY A 189 10.73 38.29 32.34
C GLY A 189 11.14 36.81 32.27
N THR A 190 10.75 36.05 33.29
CA THR A 190 11.07 34.62 33.40
C THR A 190 9.91 33.79 32.87
N GLY A 191 10.17 32.99 31.84
CA GLY A 191 9.25 31.99 31.33
C GLY A 191 9.37 30.67 32.08
N THR A 192 8.23 30.08 32.44
CA THR A 192 8.14 28.73 33.02
C THR A 192 6.88 28.06 32.49
N PHE A 193 7.07 26.87 31.92
CA PHE A 193 6.00 26.07 31.33
C PHE A 193 6.06 24.64 31.83
N GLU A 194 4.89 24.02 31.95
CA GLU A 194 4.75 22.59 32.18
C GLU A 194 4.27 21.95 30.88
N ASN A 195 5.10 21.09 30.29
CA ASN A 195 4.81 20.42 29.02
C ASN A 195 4.60 18.93 29.24
N THR A 196 3.55 18.39 28.63
CA THR A 196 3.31 16.95 28.55
C THR A 196 2.98 16.59 27.12
N PHE A 197 3.57 15.52 26.62
CA PHE A 197 3.25 15.02 25.30
C PHE A 197 3.57 13.55 25.17
N GLN A 198 2.90 12.92 24.22
CA GLN A 198 3.17 11.57 23.75
C GLN A 198 3.03 11.56 22.24
N THR A 199 3.86 10.76 21.60
CA THR A 199 3.92 10.67 20.13
C THR A 199 3.98 9.22 19.77
N GLY A 200 3.05 8.79 18.91
CA GLY A 200 2.89 7.42 18.49
C GLY A 200 3.00 7.28 16.99
N SER A 201 3.35 6.09 16.54
CA SER A 201 3.38 5.73 15.12
C SER A 201 2.58 4.49 14.82
N TRP A 202 2.07 4.46 13.60
CA TRP A 202 1.44 3.30 12.99
C TRP A 202 2.04 3.07 11.61
N GLY A 203 2.13 1.80 11.21
CA GLY A 203 2.58 1.42 9.89
C GLY A 203 1.95 0.11 9.43
N LYS A 204 1.75 0.00 8.12
CA LYS A 204 1.15 -1.18 7.47
C LYS A 204 1.82 -1.42 6.12
N VAL A 205 1.98 -2.70 5.78
CA VAL A 205 2.36 -3.14 4.44
C VAL A 205 1.23 -4.00 3.89
N GLU A 206 0.86 -3.78 2.63
CA GLU A 206 -0.03 -4.64 1.86
C GLU A 206 0.71 -5.13 0.62
N VAL A 207 0.86 -6.45 0.50
CA VAL A 207 1.45 -7.09 -0.68
C VAL A 207 0.33 -7.79 -1.45
N THR A 208 0.14 -7.39 -2.70
CA THR A 208 -0.81 -8.00 -3.63
C THR A 208 -0.07 -8.84 -4.66
N TYR A 209 -0.32 -10.15 -4.63
CA TYR A 209 0.15 -11.13 -5.58
C TYR A 209 -0.81 -11.26 -6.74
N THR A 210 -0.31 -11.11 -7.96
CA THR A 210 -1.03 -11.44 -9.21
C THR A 210 -0.46 -12.74 -9.76
N TYR A 211 -1.31 -13.71 -10.09
CA TYR A 211 -0.88 -15.03 -10.53
C TYR A 211 -1.79 -15.60 -11.63
N SER A 212 -1.25 -16.45 -12.49
CA SER A 212 -2.04 -17.22 -13.46
C SER A 212 -2.29 -18.63 -12.92
N SER A 213 -3.55 -19.07 -12.88
CA SER A 213 -3.86 -20.46 -12.56
C SER A 213 -3.50 -21.38 -13.73
N GLU A 214 -2.96 -22.56 -13.43
CA GLU A 214 -2.63 -23.56 -14.46
C GLU A 214 -3.86 -24.35 -14.95
N VAL A 215 -5.00 -24.22 -14.27
CA VAL A 215 -6.22 -24.99 -14.57
C VAL A 215 -7.29 -24.11 -15.20
N PRO A 216 -7.68 -24.35 -16.47
CA PRO A 216 -8.84 -23.72 -17.06
C PRO A 216 -10.08 -24.00 -16.21
N GLU A 217 -10.81 -22.97 -15.79
CA GLU A 217 -11.99 -23.17 -14.96
C GLU A 217 -12.98 -24.14 -15.63
N PRO A 218 -13.65 -25.03 -14.86
CA PRO A 218 -14.60 -26.00 -15.38
C PRO A 218 -15.69 -25.40 -16.29
N ALA A 219 -16.06 -24.13 -16.06
CA ALA A 219 -17.01 -23.40 -16.88
C ALA A 219 -16.54 -23.21 -18.35
N SER A 220 -15.24 -22.98 -18.56
CA SER A 220 -14.64 -22.85 -19.90
C SER A 220 -14.68 -24.19 -20.65
N ILE A 221 -14.45 -25.30 -19.94
CA ILE A 221 -14.57 -26.66 -20.49
C ILE A 221 -16.04 -27.00 -20.75
N ALA A 222 -16.95 -26.60 -19.86
CA ALA A 222 -18.38 -26.84 -20.01
C ALA A 222 -18.97 -26.08 -21.21
N ILE A 223 -18.57 -24.82 -21.44
CA ILE A 223 -19.00 -24.03 -22.60
C ILE A 223 -18.43 -24.60 -23.89
N LEU A 224 -17.16 -25.04 -23.89
CA LEU A 224 -16.56 -25.74 -25.03
C LEU A 224 -17.28 -27.06 -25.32
N ALA A 225 -17.58 -27.85 -24.29
CA ALA A 225 -18.32 -29.11 -24.41
C ALA A 225 -19.75 -28.88 -24.91
N LEU A 226 -20.46 -27.88 -24.39
CA LEU A 226 -21.80 -27.48 -24.85
C LEU A 226 -21.77 -26.97 -26.30
N GLY A 227 -20.74 -26.20 -26.68
CA GLY A 227 -20.54 -25.74 -28.06
C GLY A 227 -20.31 -26.91 -29.03
N LEU A 228 -19.53 -27.91 -28.61
CA LEU A 228 -19.29 -29.14 -29.39
C LEU A 228 -20.54 -30.02 -29.50
N VAL A 229 -21.34 -30.15 -28.43
CA VAL A 229 -22.62 -30.87 -28.45
C VAL A 229 -23.62 -30.15 -29.37
N GLY A 230 -23.69 -28.82 -29.30
CA GLY A 230 -24.51 -28.00 -30.20
C GLY A 230 -24.12 -28.16 -31.67
N LEU A 231 -22.81 -28.21 -31.99
CA LEU A 231 -22.32 -28.50 -33.35
C LEU A 231 -22.70 -29.93 -33.80
N SER A 232 -22.60 -30.91 -32.91
CA SER A 232 -22.93 -32.31 -33.17
C SER A 232 -24.41 -32.51 -33.49
N LEU A 233 -25.29 -31.82 -32.76
CA LEU A 233 -26.74 -31.83 -33.00
C LEU A 233 -27.12 -31.11 -34.30
N ARG A 234 -26.42 -30.01 -34.64
CA ARG A 234 -26.63 -29.26 -35.89
C ARG A 234 -26.25 -30.05 -37.15
N ASN A 235 -25.27 -30.95 -37.05
CA ASN A 235 -24.90 -31.85 -38.15
C ASN A 235 -25.93 -32.98 -38.37
N LYS A 236 -26.65 -33.41 -37.31
CA LYS A 236 -27.72 -34.41 -37.44
C LYS A 236 -28.99 -33.84 -38.09
N GLN A 237 -29.29 -32.56 -37.89
CA GLN A 237 -30.44 -31.90 -38.54
C GLN A 237 -30.25 -31.63 -40.05
N LYS A 238 -29.03 -31.70 -40.58
CA LYS A 238 -28.76 -31.58 -42.02
C LYS A 238 -28.77 -32.90 -42.79
N GLN A 239 -28.94 -34.04 -42.10
CA GLN A 239 -28.99 -35.38 -42.69
C GLN A 239 -30.41 -36.00 -42.68
N VAL A 240 -31.45 -35.19 -42.45
CA VAL A 240 -32.86 -35.58 -42.64
C VAL A 240 -33.42 -34.78 -43.82
#